data_AF-A0A5E4YSR0-F1
#
_entry.id   AF-A0A5E4YSR0-F1
#
_cell.length_a   1.000
_cell.length_b   1.000
_cell.length_c   1.000
_cell.angle_alpha   90.00
_cell.angle_beta   90.00
_cell.angle_gamma   90.00
#
_symmetry.space_group_name_H-M   'P 1'
#
loop_
_entity.id
_entity.type
_entity.pdbx_description
1 polymer ?
#
loop_
_entity_poly.entity_id
_entity_poly.type
_entity_poly.pdbx_seq_one_letter_code
_entity_poly.pdbx_strand_id
1 'polypeptide(L)'
;MMFLAPMKAGGLKFDDEFLDRQLRMLSAGQKTIKSQISLLFPYILIMRVLSRVHSSDVGRSMETLRNLFQHDIPRFSGCQLLAALTLELKIQQKRCLNDSEKPAYPLLESFFSNQPRKKNEALDFCDLAYLRNRAADLSIWYTSSVLVQHGYEFQGEPVVVTRDNALNSVILQALPPVVVPSGDVAFSIDISTVPNDLFEAVKSHITAGGRQAMSDQEKSHRLSNLYALAKNLSGDVREAASLDEAWDSWCRPDYRTE
;
A
#
# COMPACT_ATOMS: atom_id res chain seq x y z
N MET A 1 -25.07 15.08 4.73
CA MET A 1 -24.62 16.45 5.05
C MET A 1 -23.58 16.55 6.18
N MET A 2 -23.41 15.55 7.06
CA MET A 2 -22.60 15.68 8.28
C MET A 2 -21.06 15.82 8.05
N PHE A 3 -20.54 15.34 6.91
CA PHE A 3 -19.10 15.30 6.64
C PHE A 3 -18.47 16.68 6.36
N LEU A 4 -19.17 17.56 5.64
CA LEU A 4 -18.67 18.90 5.28
C LEU A 4 -18.93 19.96 6.35
N ALA A 5 -19.83 19.69 7.31
CA ALA A 5 -20.25 20.69 8.29
C ALA A 5 -19.08 21.28 9.12
N PRO A 6 -18.09 20.48 9.60
CA PRO A 6 -16.92 21.03 10.30
C PRO A 6 -16.04 21.91 9.40
N MET A 7 -15.90 21.54 8.12
CA MET A 7 -15.10 22.29 7.14
C MET A 7 -15.75 23.63 6.79
N LYS A 8 -17.08 23.63 6.59
CA LYS A 8 -17.87 24.85 6.38
C LYS A 8 -17.81 25.77 7.59
N ALA A 9 -17.90 25.22 8.80
CA ALA A 9 -17.73 25.99 10.04
C ALA A 9 -16.31 26.59 10.16
N GLY A 10 -15.29 25.91 9.61
CA GLY A 10 -13.93 26.41 9.48
C GLY A 10 -13.71 27.42 8.34
N GLY A 11 -14.77 27.88 7.66
CA GLY A 11 -14.70 28.91 6.63
C GLY A 11 -14.48 28.40 5.20
N LEU A 12 -14.42 27.09 4.97
CA LEU A 12 -14.29 26.52 3.63
C LEU A 12 -15.62 26.64 2.85
N LYS A 13 -15.55 27.17 1.63
CA LYS A 13 -16.70 27.31 0.74
C LYS A 13 -16.76 26.13 -0.22
N PHE A 14 -17.93 25.51 -0.33
CA PHE A 14 -18.23 24.44 -1.28
C PHE A 14 -19.45 24.87 -2.09
N ASP A 15 -19.47 24.60 -3.39
CA ASP A 15 -20.67 24.82 -4.21
C ASP A 15 -21.82 23.90 -3.76
N ASP A 16 -23.07 24.33 -4.01
CA ASP A 16 -24.26 23.60 -3.56
C ASP A 16 -24.35 22.19 -4.18
N GLU A 17 -23.79 22.00 -5.38
CA GLU A 17 -23.73 20.72 -6.08
C GLU A 17 -22.45 19.92 -5.80
N PHE A 18 -21.57 20.40 -4.90
CA PHE A 18 -20.23 19.84 -4.73
C PHE A 18 -20.30 18.34 -4.43
N LEU A 19 -21.12 17.96 -3.45
CA LEU A 19 -21.27 16.56 -3.05
C LEU A 19 -21.83 15.69 -4.17
N ASP A 20 -22.86 16.16 -4.87
CA ASP A 20 -23.49 15.39 -5.95
C ASP A 20 -22.54 15.24 -7.16
N ARG A 21 -21.72 16.26 -7.42
CA ARG A 21 -20.65 16.20 -8.42
C ARG A 21 -19.58 15.18 -8.02
N GLN A 22 -19.09 15.23 -6.79
CA GLN A 22 -18.11 14.25 -6.29
C GLN A 22 -18.66 12.83 -6.31
N LEU A 23 -19.90 12.62 -5.89
CA LEU A 23 -20.56 11.30 -5.92
C LEU A 23 -20.70 10.77 -7.36
N ARG A 24 -21.11 11.61 -8.31
CA ARG A 24 -21.18 11.24 -9.72
C ARG A 24 -19.80 10.86 -10.28
N MET A 25 -18.78 11.66 -9.99
CA MET A 25 -17.40 11.38 -10.41
C MET A 25 -16.88 10.06 -9.84
N LEU A 26 -17.05 9.83 -8.54
CA LEU A 26 -16.63 8.59 -7.87
C LEU A 26 -17.40 7.37 -8.39
N SER A 27 -18.69 7.52 -8.68
CA SER A 27 -19.52 6.45 -9.23
C SER A 27 -19.10 6.10 -10.65
N ALA A 28 -18.86 7.11 -11.50
CA ALA A 28 -18.37 6.91 -12.87
C ALA A 28 -16.97 6.26 -12.89
N GLY A 29 -16.10 6.63 -11.94
CA GLY A 29 -14.74 6.09 -11.80
C GLY A 29 -14.63 4.82 -10.96
N GLN A 30 -15.75 4.27 -10.45
CA GLN A 30 -15.73 3.24 -9.40
C GLN A 30 -14.90 2.02 -9.79
N LYS A 31 -15.01 1.55 -11.02
CA LYS A 31 -14.27 0.37 -11.52
C LYS A 31 -12.76 0.62 -11.51
N THR A 32 -12.32 1.77 -12.02
CA THR A 32 -10.90 2.17 -12.03
C THR A 32 -10.36 2.30 -10.62
N ILE A 33 -11.12 2.96 -9.72
CA ILE A 33 -10.74 3.11 -8.31
C ILE A 33 -10.58 1.74 -7.63
N LYS A 34 -11.54 0.83 -7.85
CA LYS A 34 -11.46 -0.54 -7.31
C LYS A 34 -10.21 -1.26 -7.79
N SER A 35 -9.96 -1.24 -9.10
CA SER A 35 -8.78 -1.89 -9.69
C SER A 35 -7.49 -1.31 -9.12
N GLN A 36 -7.36 0.02 -9.06
CA GLN A 36 -6.18 0.69 -8.49
C GLN A 36 -5.96 0.35 -7.01
N ILE A 37 -7.01 0.39 -6.18
CA ILE A 37 -6.91 0.04 -4.76
C ILE A 37 -6.53 -1.43 -4.58
N SER A 38 -7.07 -2.32 -5.41
CA SER A 38 -6.81 -3.77 -5.31
C SER A 38 -5.35 -4.15 -5.56
N LEU A 39 -4.59 -3.31 -6.28
CA LEU A 39 -3.15 -3.50 -6.50
C LEU A 39 -2.36 -3.60 -5.18
N LEU A 40 -2.90 -3.02 -4.10
CA LEU A 40 -2.28 -3.03 -2.79
C LEU A 40 -2.62 -4.30 -1.97
N PHE A 41 -3.67 -5.05 -2.32
CA PHE A 41 -4.15 -6.17 -1.49
C PHE A 41 -3.10 -7.24 -1.23
N PRO A 42 -2.35 -7.74 -2.23
CA PRO A 42 -1.33 -8.76 -1.97
C PRO A 42 -0.22 -8.25 -1.06
N TYR A 43 0.22 -7.00 -1.26
CA TYR A 43 1.25 -6.38 -0.42
C TYR A 43 0.77 -6.19 1.02
N ILE A 44 -0.49 -5.83 1.24
CA ILE A 44 -1.08 -5.75 2.58
C ILE A 44 -1.04 -7.11 3.28
N LEU A 45 -1.41 -8.19 2.59
CA LEU A 45 -1.34 -9.52 3.15
C LEU A 45 0.11 -9.93 3.46
N ILE A 46 1.04 -9.68 2.53
CA ILE A 46 2.48 -9.94 2.74
C ILE A 46 2.98 -9.21 4.00
N MET A 47 2.70 -7.90 4.11
CA MET A 47 3.10 -7.11 5.27
C MET A 47 2.45 -7.59 6.58
N ARG A 48 1.19 -8.03 6.52
CA ARG A 48 0.51 -8.63 7.68
C ARG A 48 1.22 -9.89 8.15
N VAL A 49 1.58 -10.79 7.23
CA VAL A 49 2.34 -12.01 7.55
C VAL A 49 3.68 -11.64 8.17
N LEU A 50 4.43 -10.72 7.55
CA LEU A 50 5.73 -10.26 8.03
C LEU A 50 5.66 -9.63 9.43
N SER A 51 4.61 -8.85 9.75
CA SER A 51 4.43 -8.27 11.09
C SER A 51 4.23 -9.32 12.19
N ARG A 52 3.78 -10.52 11.82
CA ARG A 52 3.47 -11.62 12.74
C ARG A 52 4.59 -12.65 12.86
N VAL A 53 5.68 -12.50 12.08
CA VAL A 53 6.83 -13.40 12.11
C VAL A 53 7.43 -13.48 13.51
N HIS A 54 7.71 -14.70 13.97
CA HIS A 54 8.41 -14.90 15.22
C HIS A 54 9.90 -14.55 15.08
N SER A 55 10.55 -14.08 16.15
CA SER A 55 11.96 -13.63 16.09
C SER A 55 12.93 -14.72 15.60
N SER A 56 12.59 -16.00 15.78
CA SER A 56 13.34 -17.15 15.27
C SER A 56 13.31 -17.30 13.75
N ASP A 57 12.27 -16.79 13.09
CA ASP A 57 12.01 -16.99 11.66
C ASP A 57 12.34 -15.76 10.82
N VAL A 58 12.85 -14.70 11.44
CA VAL A 58 13.23 -13.45 10.79
C VAL A 58 14.16 -13.68 9.60
N GLY A 59 15.22 -14.47 9.77
CA GLY A 59 16.18 -14.75 8.69
C GLY A 59 15.52 -15.42 7.48
N ARG A 60 14.58 -16.33 7.73
CA ARG A 60 13.79 -16.98 6.68
C ARG A 60 12.83 -16.00 6.00
N SER A 61 12.20 -15.11 6.76
CA SER A 61 11.31 -14.08 6.22
C SER A 61 12.05 -13.03 5.39
N MET A 62 13.27 -12.67 5.79
CA MET A 62 14.17 -11.82 4.99
C MET A 62 14.49 -12.48 3.65
N GLU A 63 14.85 -13.77 3.68
CA GLU A 63 15.13 -14.52 2.45
C GLU A 63 13.89 -14.67 1.56
N THR A 64 12.72 -14.85 2.17
CA THR A 64 11.45 -14.89 1.44
C THR A 64 11.14 -13.57 0.75
N LEU A 65 11.40 -12.44 1.41
CA LEU A 65 11.29 -11.10 0.80
C LEU A 65 12.27 -10.90 -0.35
N ARG A 66 13.54 -11.30 -0.19
CA ARG A 66 14.54 -11.23 -1.28
C ARG A 66 14.08 -12.03 -2.49
N ASN A 67 13.63 -13.25 -2.28
CA ASN A 67 13.11 -14.11 -3.35
C ASN A 67 11.86 -13.51 -3.99
N LEU A 68 10.94 -12.95 -3.20
CA LEU A 68 9.76 -12.24 -3.72
C LEU A 68 10.15 -11.12 -4.69
N PHE A 69 11.19 -10.35 -4.37
CA PHE A 69 11.72 -9.29 -5.24
C PHE A 69 12.52 -9.81 -6.44
N GLN A 70 12.74 -11.11 -6.59
CA GLN A 70 13.34 -11.69 -7.79
C GLN A 70 12.30 -12.27 -8.74
N HIS A 71 11.03 -12.40 -8.30
CA HIS A 71 9.95 -12.90 -9.14
C HIS A 71 9.46 -11.86 -10.17
N ASP A 72 8.81 -12.37 -11.22
CA ASP A 72 8.13 -11.55 -12.22
C ASP A 72 6.79 -11.02 -11.67
N ILE A 73 6.87 -9.98 -10.84
CA ILE A 73 5.74 -9.30 -10.19
C ILE A 73 5.72 -7.80 -10.51
N PRO A 74 4.62 -7.07 -10.19
CA PRO A 74 4.57 -5.63 -10.36
C PRO A 74 5.58 -4.93 -9.44
N ARG A 75 6.31 -3.98 -10.02
CA ARG A 75 7.38 -3.21 -9.34
C ARG A 75 6.83 -2.01 -8.57
N PHE A 76 5.99 -2.28 -7.58
CA PHE A 76 5.49 -1.23 -6.70
C PHE A 76 6.53 -0.93 -5.63
N SER A 77 7.56 -0.16 -6.00
CA SER A 77 8.76 0.13 -5.19
C SER A 77 8.42 0.58 -3.77
N GLY A 78 7.45 1.48 -3.60
CA GLY A 78 6.98 1.91 -2.29
C GLY A 78 6.50 0.73 -1.43
N CYS A 79 5.63 -0.13 -1.97
CA CYS A 79 5.11 -1.30 -1.24
C CYS A 79 6.21 -2.33 -0.93
N GLN A 80 7.18 -2.52 -1.83
CA GLN A 80 8.33 -3.40 -1.60
C GLN A 80 9.21 -2.88 -0.46
N LEU A 81 9.51 -1.59 -0.46
CA LEU A 81 10.24 -0.92 0.63
C LEU A 81 9.46 -0.96 1.94
N LEU A 82 8.14 -0.77 1.90
CA LEU A 82 7.31 -0.85 3.10
C LEU A 82 7.26 -2.26 3.67
N ALA A 83 7.28 -3.30 2.83
CA ALA A 83 7.38 -4.68 3.30
C ALA A 83 8.73 -4.97 3.95
N ALA A 84 9.82 -4.45 3.38
CA ALA A 84 11.15 -4.52 3.99
C ALA A 84 11.19 -3.79 5.35
N LEU A 85 10.67 -2.57 5.41
CA LEU A 85 10.58 -1.78 6.65
C LEU A 85 9.72 -2.48 7.71
N THR A 86 8.62 -3.12 7.31
CA THR A 86 7.74 -3.86 8.22
C THR A 86 8.50 -4.97 8.94
N LEU A 87 9.28 -5.75 8.19
CA LEU A 87 10.10 -6.81 8.77
C LEU A 87 11.23 -6.22 9.64
N GLU A 88 11.88 -5.15 9.20
CA GLU A 88 12.96 -4.54 9.99
C GLU A 88 12.47 -3.97 11.32
N LEU A 89 11.32 -3.28 11.33
CA LEU A 89 10.70 -2.80 12.57
C LEU A 89 10.24 -3.95 13.46
N LYS A 90 9.87 -5.11 12.89
CA LYS A 90 9.55 -6.31 13.67
C LYS A 90 10.77 -6.85 14.43
N ILE A 91 11.95 -6.76 13.82
CA ILE A 91 13.24 -7.12 14.45
C ILE A 91 13.61 -6.08 15.51
N GLN A 92 13.51 -4.80 15.14
CA GLN A 92 13.91 -3.67 15.96
C GLN A 92 12.71 -2.98 16.61
N GLN A 93 11.91 -3.69 17.41
CA GLN A 93 10.63 -3.18 17.93
C GLN A 93 10.75 -1.92 18.81
N LYS A 94 11.95 -1.65 19.36
CA LYS A 94 12.25 -0.46 20.16
C LYS A 94 12.72 0.74 19.33
N ARG A 95 12.91 0.56 18.02
CA ARG A 95 13.40 1.63 17.14
C ARG A 95 12.36 2.73 17.02
N CYS A 96 12.81 3.95 17.26
CA CYS A 96 12.09 5.17 16.93
C CYS A 96 12.49 5.65 15.53
N LEU A 97 11.57 6.30 14.84
CA LEU A 97 11.84 6.95 13.56
C LEU A 97 11.99 8.46 13.79
N ASN A 98 13.03 9.05 13.20
CA ASN A 98 13.35 10.46 13.33
C ASN A 98 13.40 10.89 14.82
N ASP A 99 12.91 12.09 15.12
CA ASP A 99 12.83 12.66 16.48
C ASP A 99 11.63 12.13 17.30
N SER A 100 11.00 11.03 16.89
CA SER A 100 9.90 10.42 17.65
C SER A 100 10.40 9.82 18.97
N GLU A 101 9.71 10.11 20.07
CA GLU A 101 9.94 9.42 21.35
C GLU A 101 9.26 8.03 21.39
N LYS A 102 8.36 7.74 20.45
CA LYS A 102 7.58 6.50 20.40
C LYS A 102 8.19 5.50 19.41
N PRO A 103 8.30 4.22 19.79
CA PRO A 103 8.72 3.17 18.86
C PRO A 103 7.75 3.06 17.69
N ALA A 104 8.28 2.84 16.49
CA ALA A 104 7.49 2.80 15.26
C ALA A 104 6.74 1.47 15.06
N TYR A 105 7.31 0.35 15.53
CA TYR A 105 6.72 -0.97 15.33
C TYR A 105 5.29 -1.11 15.87
N PRO A 106 4.97 -0.71 17.13
CA PRO A 106 3.59 -0.81 17.64
C PRO A 106 2.57 -0.02 16.82
N LEU A 107 2.97 1.11 16.23
CA LEU A 107 2.08 1.89 15.35
C LEU A 107 1.79 1.10 14.07
N LEU A 108 2.82 0.54 13.45
CA LEU A 108 2.69 -0.26 12.23
C LEU A 108 1.94 -1.58 12.48
N GLU A 109 2.17 -2.24 13.61
CA GLU A 109 1.44 -3.44 14.02
C GLU A 109 -0.06 -3.13 14.25
N SER A 110 -0.36 -1.96 14.84
CA SER A 110 -1.74 -1.51 15.02
C SER A 110 -2.45 -1.27 13.69
N PHE A 111 -1.74 -0.70 12.70
CA PHE A 111 -2.27 -0.55 11.33
C PHE A 111 -2.70 -1.89 10.75
N PHE A 112 -1.85 -2.90 10.86
CA PHE A 112 -2.15 -4.23 10.34
C PHE A 112 -3.14 -5.02 11.20
N SER A 113 -3.55 -4.54 12.36
CA SER A 113 -4.49 -5.27 13.24
C SER A 113 -5.92 -5.26 12.71
N ASN A 114 -6.63 -6.38 12.89
CA ASN A 114 -8.05 -6.51 12.57
C ASN A 114 -8.90 -5.62 13.49
N GLN A 115 -9.98 -5.06 12.95
CA GLN A 115 -10.87 -4.10 13.59
C GLN A 115 -12.34 -4.53 13.45
N PRO A 116 -12.72 -5.73 13.94
CA PRO A 116 -14.05 -6.33 13.71
C PRO A 116 -15.21 -5.42 14.11
N ARG A 117 -15.08 -4.73 15.26
CA ARG A 117 -16.13 -3.85 15.79
C ARG A 117 -16.29 -2.52 15.05
N LYS A 118 -15.21 -2.01 14.45
CA LYS A 118 -15.18 -0.65 13.86
C LYS A 118 -15.28 -0.67 12.34
N LYS A 119 -14.76 -1.71 11.71
CA LYS A 119 -14.55 -1.78 10.27
C LYS A 119 -15.20 -3.03 9.64
N ASN A 120 -15.98 -3.79 10.42
CA ASN A 120 -16.70 -5.00 9.98
C ASN A 120 -15.75 -6.03 9.30
N GLU A 121 -14.61 -6.26 9.95
CA GLU A 121 -13.57 -7.18 9.50
C GLU A 121 -13.70 -8.52 10.24
N ALA A 122 -13.23 -9.61 9.63
CA ALA A 122 -13.06 -10.88 10.34
C ALA A 122 -12.13 -10.74 11.57
N LEU A 123 -12.30 -11.64 12.54
CA LEU A 123 -11.60 -11.60 13.82
C LEU A 123 -10.11 -11.95 13.71
N ASP A 124 -9.79 -13.01 12.97
CA ASP A 124 -8.50 -13.68 13.03
C ASP A 124 -7.76 -13.80 11.68
N PHE A 125 -8.45 -13.59 10.55
CA PHE A 125 -7.88 -13.65 9.20
C PHE A 125 -8.13 -12.36 8.39
N CYS A 126 -7.39 -12.18 7.31
CA CYS A 126 -7.56 -11.07 6.38
C CYS A 126 -8.69 -11.38 5.39
N ASP A 127 -9.92 -10.96 5.70
CA ASP A 127 -11.04 -11.01 4.75
C ASP A 127 -10.99 -9.86 3.73
N LEU A 128 -11.90 -9.88 2.76
CA LEU A 128 -11.99 -8.82 1.75
C LEU A 128 -12.26 -7.44 2.39
N ALA A 129 -13.03 -7.38 3.47
CA ALA A 129 -13.27 -6.13 4.20
C ALA A 129 -11.96 -5.56 4.76
N TYR A 130 -11.16 -6.38 5.44
CA TYR A 130 -9.84 -6.00 5.94
C TYR A 130 -8.94 -5.47 4.81
N LEU A 131 -8.82 -6.21 3.70
CA LEU A 131 -7.97 -5.82 2.57
C LEU A 131 -8.38 -4.46 2.01
N ARG A 132 -9.69 -4.25 1.81
CA ARG A 132 -10.25 -2.97 1.34
C ARG A 132 -9.93 -1.83 2.27
N ASN A 133 -10.11 -2.03 3.58
CA ASN A 133 -9.90 -0.98 4.56
C ASN A 133 -8.43 -0.55 4.61
N ARG A 134 -7.49 -1.51 4.66
CA ARG A 134 -6.05 -1.20 4.68
C ARG A 134 -5.57 -0.59 3.38
N ALA A 135 -6.08 -1.06 2.24
CA ALA A 135 -5.73 -0.50 0.96
C ALA A 135 -6.28 0.92 0.78
N ALA A 136 -7.50 1.19 1.27
CA ALA A 136 -8.04 2.54 1.28
C ALA A 136 -7.19 3.48 2.15
N ASP A 137 -6.82 3.04 3.36
CA ASP A 137 -5.94 3.81 4.25
C ASP A 137 -4.59 4.11 3.58
N LEU A 138 -4.00 3.12 2.90
CA LEU A 138 -2.69 3.24 2.23
C LEU A 138 -2.77 3.94 0.85
N SER A 139 -3.95 3.98 0.22
CA SER A 139 -4.14 4.52 -1.13
C SER A 139 -3.78 5.99 -1.22
N ILE A 140 -3.93 6.77 -0.15
CA ILE A 140 -3.56 8.19 -0.16
C ILE A 140 -2.05 8.35 -0.41
N TRP A 141 -1.23 7.55 0.29
CA TRP A 141 0.22 7.57 0.13
C TRP A 141 0.66 7.08 -1.26
N TYR A 142 -0.02 6.06 -1.80
CA TYR A 142 0.33 5.50 -3.09
C TYR A 142 -0.22 6.33 -4.28
N THR A 143 -1.52 6.62 -4.30
CA THR A 143 -2.20 7.28 -5.42
C THR A 143 -1.76 8.73 -5.59
N SER A 144 -1.49 9.48 -4.51
CA SER A 144 -0.95 10.85 -4.63
C SER A 144 0.36 10.87 -5.41
N SER A 145 1.23 9.91 -5.12
CA SER A 145 2.50 9.71 -5.81
C SER A 145 2.30 9.40 -7.30
N VAL A 146 1.32 8.53 -7.64
CA VAL A 146 0.98 8.21 -9.02
C VAL A 146 0.40 9.41 -9.78
N LEU A 147 -0.45 10.22 -9.15
CA LEU A 147 -1.04 11.41 -9.78
C LEU A 147 0.05 12.42 -10.16
N VAL A 148 0.99 12.71 -9.25
CA VAL A 148 2.12 13.61 -9.53
C VAL A 148 2.95 13.10 -10.70
N GLN A 149 3.22 11.79 -10.77
CA GLN A 149 3.93 11.19 -11.90
C GLN A 149 3.22 11.38 -13.25
N HIS A 150 1.89 11.50 -13.25
CA HIS A 150 1.09 11.76 -14.45
C HIS A 150 0.91 13.26 -14.74
N GLY A 151 1.72 14.13 -14.11
CA GLY A 151 1.72 15.57 -14.36
C GLY A 151 0.57 16.32 -13.68
N TYR A 152 -0.10 15.71 -12.70
CA TYR A 152 -1.05 16.44 -11.87
C TYR A 152 -0.29 17.37 -10.93
N GLU A 153 -0.61 18.66 -11.00
CA GLU A 153 -0.11 19.67 -10.08
C GLU A 153 -1.12 19.93 -8.97
N PHE A 154 -0.66 19.98 -7.73
CA PHE A 154 -1.49 20.43 -6.62
C PHE A 154 -1.68 21.95 -6.73
N GLN A 155 -2.94 22.40 -6.68
CA GLN A 155 -3.23 23.82 -6.53
C GLN A 155 -3.04 24.20 -5.05
N GLY A 156 -1.89 24.80 -4.74
CA GLY A 156 -1.51 25.17 -3.37
C GLY A 156 -0.72 24.08 -2.65
N GLU A 157 -0.59 24.22 -1.33
CA GLU A 157 0.16 23.28 -0.50
C GLU A 157 -0.67 22.02 -0.20
N PRO A 158 -0.23 20.82 -0.62
CA PRO A 158 -0.97 19.59 -0.35
C PRO A 158 -0.91 19.25 1.15
N VAL A 159 -2.07 19.08 1.77
CA VAL A 159 -2.19 18.68 3.18
C VAL A 159 -2.85 17.31 3.27
N VAL A 160 -2.17 16.35 3.89
CA VAL A 160 -2.74 15.03 4.19
C VAL A 160 -3.45 15.09 5.55
N VAL A 161 -4.76 14.91 5.55
CA VAL A 161 -5.56 14.80 6.78
C VAL A 161 -5.91 13.34 7.01
N THR A 162 -5.25 12.71 7.98
CA THR A 162 -5.51 11.33 8.38
C THR A 162 -5.58 11.19 9.89
N ARG A 163 -6.43 10.27 10.36
CA ARG A 163 -6.43 9.80 11.76
C ARG A 163 -5.62 8.53 11.94
N ASP A 164 -5.03 8.02 10.85
CA ASP A 164 -4.19 6.83 10.89
C ASP A 164 -2.79 7.19 11.36
N ASN A 165 -2.46 6.75 12.57
CA ASN A 165 -1.18 7.05 13.20
C ASN A 165 0.00 6.37 12.50
N ALA A 166 -0.18 5.20 11.90
CA ALA A 166 0.91 4.54 11.19
C ALA A 166 1.20 5.26 9.88
N LEU A 167 0.15 5.66 9.14
CA LEU A 167 0.31 6.44 7.93
C LEU A 167 1.06 7.74 8.21
N ASN A 168 0.65 8.48 9.25
CA ASN A 168 1.24 9.77 9.62
C ASN A 168 2.64 9.66 10.25
N SER A 169 2.83 8.76 11.22
CA SER A 169 4.03 8.73 12.05
C SER A 169 5.08 7.71 11.62
N VAL A 170 4.77 6.83 10.66
CA VAL A 170 5.68 5.79 10.18
C VAL A 170 5.82 5.87 8.67
N ILE A 171 4.75 5.62 7.91
CA ILE A 171 4.82 5.41 6.46
C ILE A 171 5.24 6.68 5.73
N LEU A 172 4.56 7.81 5.97
CA LEU A 172 4.91 9.09 5.32
C LEU A 172 6.27 9.63 5.75
N GLN A 173 6.73 9.29 6.95
CA GLN A 173 8.02 9.76 7.48
C GLN A 173 9.21 8.93 7.00
N ALA A 174 9.06 7.61 6.98
CA ALA A 174 10.12 6.70 6.57
C ALA A 174 10.18 6.52 5.04
N LEU A 175 9.03 6.67 4.36
CA LEU A 175 8.88 6.44 2.93
C LEU A 175 8.15 7.59 2.22
N PRO A 176 8.64 8.85 2.30
CA PRO A 176 8.01 9.93 1.56
C PRO A 176 8.18 9.71 0.05
N PRO A 177 7.11 9.93 -0.75
CA PRO A 177 7.25 9.98 -2.21
C PRO A 177 8.07 11.22 -2.59
N VAL A 178 9.00 11.05 -3.53
CA VAL A 178 9.88 12.11 -4.04
C VAL A 178 9.84 12.12 -5.56
N VAL A 179 9.81 13.33 -6.14
CA VAL A 179 9.92 13.50 -7.59
C VAL A 179 11.41 13.63 -7.93
N VAL A 180 11.91 12.72 -8.77
CA VAL A 180 13.29 12.77 -9.27
C VAL A 180 13.38 13.63 -10.54
N PRO A 181 14.56 14.13 -10.94
CA PRO A 181 14.71 15.05 -12.07
C PRO A 181 14.11 14.59 -13.41
N SER A 182 13.92 13.27 -13.60
CA SER A 182 13.26 12.75 -14.80
C SER A 182 11.74 12.93 -14.83
N GLY A 183 11.13 13.49 -13.77
CA GLY A 183 9.68 13.48 -13.53
C GLY A 183 9.16 12.19 -12.89
N ASP A 184 10.08 11.25 -12.60
CA ASP A 184 9.85 10.01 -11.87
C ASP A 184 9.31 10.25 -10.47
N VAL A 185 8.31 9.49 -10.02
CA VAL A 185 8.04 9.38 -8.59
C VAL A 185 8.75 8.14 -8.04
N ALA A 186 9.61 8.38 -7.05
CA ALA A 186 10.30 7.37 -6.27
C ALA A 186 9.89 7.47 -4.80
N PHE A 187 10.29 6.51 -3.99
CA PHE A 187 10.14 6.58 -2.54
C PHE A 187 11.53 6.70 -1.93
N SER A 188 11.72 7.74 -1.10
CA SER A 188 12.95 7.89 -0.33
C SER A 188 12.88 7.00 0.89
N ILE A 189 14.00 6.35 1.25
CA ILE A 189 14.13 5.61 2.51
C ILE A 189 15.48 5.94 3.11
N ASP A 190 15.53 6.11 4.43
CA ASP A 190 16.82 6.14 5.12
C ASP A 190 17.41 4.72 5.09
N ILE A 191 18.54 4.54 4.41
CA ILE A 191 19.20 3.23 4.27
C ILE A 191 19.63 2.68 5.64
N SER A 192 19.82 3.53 6.65
CA SER A 192 20.06 3.06 8.03
C SER A 192 18.86 2.28 8.61
N THR A 193 17.67 2.42 8.00
CA THR A 193 16.40 1.82 8.45
C THR A 193 16.09 0.48 7.85
N VAL A 194 16.89 -0.02 6.90
CA VAL A 194 16.71 -1.34 6.26
C VAL A 194 18.08 -1.98 6.02
N PRO A 195 18.26 -3.31 6.21
CA PRO A 195 19.51 -3.98 5.91
C PRO A 195 19.98 -3.70 4.47
N ASN A 196 21.25 -3.34 4.31
CA ASN A 196 21.81 -2.84 3.04
C ASN A 196 21.66 -3.85 1.89
N ASP A 197 21.78 -5.14 2.18
CA ASP A 197 21.60 -6.22 1.21
C ASP A 197 20.14 -6.34 0.73
N LEU A 198 19.16 -6.18 1.62
CA LEU A 198 17.74 -6.14 1.25
C LEU A 198 17.41 -4.88 0.44
N PHE A 199 17.98 -3.72 0.82
CA PHE A 199 17.84 -2.48 0.06
C PHE A 199 18.39 -2.63 -1.36
N GLU A 200 19.60 -3.20 -1.51
CA GLU A 200 20.19 -3.43 -2.84
C GLU A 200 19.40 -4.48 -3.65
N ALA A 201 18.79 -5.48 -3.01
CA ALA A 201 17.88 -6.41 -3.70
C ALA A 201 16.64 -5.69 -4.26
N VAL A 202 15.98 -4.84 -3.46
CA VAL A 202 14.84 -4.03 -3.90
C VAL A 202 15.25 -3.08 -5.03
N LYS A 203 16.36 -2.36 -4.85
CA LYS A 203 16.90 -1.42 -5.84
C LYS A 203 17.28 -2.12 -7.15
N SER A 204 17.92 -3.29 -7.07
CA SER A 204 18.26 -4.10 -8.25
C SER A 204 16.98 -4.50 -8.99
N HIS A 205 15.96 -5.00 -8.30
CA HIS A 205 14.69 -5.36 -8.92
C HIS A 205 13.98 -4.17 -9.60
N ILE A 206 13.94 -3.02 -8.94
CA ILE A 206 13.33 -1.79 -9.47
C ILE A 206 14.06 -1.35 -10.76
N THR A 207 15.39 -1.39 -10.76
CA THR A 207 16.23 -0.87 -11.85
C THR A 207 16.39 -1.86 -13.02
N ALA A 208 16.27 -3.18 -12.78
CA ALA A 208 16.66 -4.24 -13.72
C ALA A 208 15.82 -4.39 -15.01
N GLY A 209 14.70 -3.68 -15.20
CA GLY A 209 13.87 -3.90 -16.42
C GLY A 209 13.52 -2.66 -17.23
N GLY A 210 14.18 -1.53 -17.02
CA GLY A 210 13.91 -0.32 -17.78
C GLY A 210 12.44 0.11 -17.77
N ARG A 211 12.12 1.17 -18.51
CA ARG A 211 10.75 1.66 -18.70
C ARG A 211 10.14 1.14 -19.99
N GLN A 212 10.20 -0.17 -20.23
CA GLN A 212 9.49 -0.73 -21.38
C GLN A 212 7.98 -0.71 -21.11
N ALA A 213 7.23 -0.21 -22.09
CA ALA A 213 5.78 -0.29 -22.06
C ALA A 213 5.37 -1.76 -21.99
N MET A 214 4.74 -2.16 -20.88
CA MET A 214 4.20 -3.51 -20.72
C MET A 214 2.84 -3.59 -21.38
N SER A 215 2.61 -4.67 -22.12
CA SER A 215 1.28 -5.08 -22.54
C SER A 215 0.38 -5.34 -21.34
N ASP A 216 -0.92 -5.25 -21.57
CA ASP A 216 -1.92 -5.54 -20.56
C ASP A 216 -1.91 -7.01 -20.11
N GLN A 217 -1.53 -7.92 -21.01
CA GLN A 217 -1.32 -9.33 -20.69
C GLN A 217 -0.16 -9.52 -19.71
N GLU A 218 0.98 -8.85 -19.94
CA GLU A 218 2.13 -8.90 -19.03
C GLU A 218 1.79 -8.31 -17.65
N LYS A 219 1.08 -7.18 -17.61
CA LYS A 219 0.60 -6.59 -16.35
C LYS A 219 -0.28 -7.57 -15.58
N SER A 220 -1.24 -8.20 -16.27
CA SER A 220 -2.13 -9.20 -15.68
C SER A 220 -1.36 -10.43 -15.18
N HIS A 221 -0.38 -10.91 -15.94
CA HIS A 221 0.44 -12.06 -15.56
C HIS A 221 1.25 -11.77 -14.29
N ARG A 222 1.98 -10.65 -14.26
CA ARG A 222 2.75 -10.21 -13.08
C ARG A 222 1.87 -10.07 -11.86
N LEU A 223 0.72 -9.43 -12.00
CA LEU A 223 -0.21 -9.24 -10.89
C LEU A 223 -0.77 -10.58 -10.38
N SER A 224 -1.08 -11.52 -11.28
CA SER A 224 -1.48 -12.88 -10.90
C SER A 224 -0.39 -13.60 -10.11
N ASN A 225 0.88 -13.47 -10.53
CA ASN A 225 2.03 -14.02 -9.79
C ASN A 225 2.12 -13.43 -8.38
N LEU A 226 1.93 -12.12 -8.23
CA LEU A 226 1.95 -11.46 -6.93
C LEU A 226 0.82 -11.97 -6.01
N TYR A 227 -0.39 -12.16 -6.53
CA TYR A 227 -1.50 -12.77 -5.78
C TYR A 227 -1.15 -14.19 -5.34
N ALA A 228 -0.63 -15.02 -6.25
CA ALA A 228 -0.24 -16.39 -5.93
C ALA A 228 0.84 -16.45 -4.83
N LEU A 229 1.85 -15.57 -4.91
CA LEU A 229 2.90 -15.45 -3.90
C LEU A 229 2.33 -15.03 -2.53
N ALA A 230 1.44 -14.05 -2.49
CA ALA A 230 0.82 -13.62 -1.23
C ALA A 230 -0.02 -14.74 -0.58
N LYS A 231 -0.76 -15.51 -1.38
CA LYS A 231 -1.52 -16.69 -0.91
C LYS A 231 -0.59 -17.77 -0.33
N ASN A 232 0.48 -18.09 -1.06
CA ASN A 232 1.46 -19.10 -0.63
C ASN A 232 2.18 -18.66 0.66
N LEU A 233 2.49 -17.37 0.78
CA LEU A 233 3.16 -16.82 1.94
C LEU A 233 2.27 -16.85 3.19
N SER A 234 0.98 -16.58 3.06
CA SER A 234 0.08 -16.56 4.21
C SER A 234 -0.19 -17.96 4.77
N GLY A 235 -0.32 -18.95 3.88
CA GLY A 235 -0.59 -20.35 4.27
C GLY A 235 -1.97 -20.57 4.89
N ASP A 236 -2.82 -19.55 5.00
CA ASP A 236 -4.20 -19.64 5.50
C ASP A 236 -5.17 -19.72 4.31
N VAL A 237 -5.91 -20.83 4.22
CA VAL A 237 -6.88 -21.08 3.15
C VAL A 237 -7.98 -20.01 3.07
N ARG A 238 -8.34 -19.38 4.20
CA ARG A 238 -9.38 -18.34 4.27
C ARG A 238 -8.88 -17.01 3.70
N GLU A 239 -7.61 -16.68 3.97
CA GLU A 239 -6.97 -15.50 3.38
C GLU A 239 -6.73 -15.71 1.89
N ALA A 240 -6.36 -16.92 1.49
CA ALA A 240 -6.26 -17.31 0.09
C ALA A 240 -7.60 -17.14 -0.65
N ALA A 241 -8.69 -17.65 -0.08
CA ALA A 241 -10.03 -17.48 -0.62
C ALA A 241 -10.45 -15.99 -0.69
N SER A 242 -10.06 -15.19 0.30
CA SER A 242 -10.33 -13.75 0.31
C SER A 242 -9.58 -13.00 -0.78
N LEU A 243 -8.33 -13.41 -1.09
CA LEU A 243 -7.59 -12.88 -2.24
C LEU A 243 -8.18 -13.33 -3.58
N ASP A 244 -8.73 -14.54 -3.67
CA ASP A 244 -9.42 -15.01 -4.88
C ASP A 244 -10.73 -14.22 -5.11
N GLU A 245 -11.52 -14.01 -4.05
CA GLU A 245 -12.70 -13.13 -4.10
C GLU A 245 -12.31 -11.70 -4.53
N ALA A 246 -11.23 -11.17 -3.96
CA ALA A 246 -10.73 -9.85 -4.30
C ALA A 246 -10.24 -9.77 -5.75
N TRP A 247 -9.59 -10.82 -6.25
CA TRP A 247 -9.17 -10.92 -7.63
C TRP A 247 -10.37 -10.79 -8.56
N ASP A 248 -11.41 -11.59 -8.34
CA ASP A 248 -12.58 -11.63 -9.23
C ASP A 248 -13.48 -10.39 -9.12
N SER A 249 -13.63 -9.81 -7.93
CA SER A 249 -14.60 -8.73 -7.68
C SER A 249 -14.01 -7.31 -7.68
N TRP A 250 -12.68 -7.17 -7.56
CA TRP A 250 -11.99 -5.87 -7.53
C TRP A 250 -10.87 -5.74 -8.55
N CYS A 251 -10.06 -6.79 -8.68
CA CYS A 251 -8.80 -6.69 -9.39
C CYS A 251 -8.98 -6.86 -10.88
N ARG A 252 -9.64 -7.96 -11.29
CA ARG A 252 -9.80 -8.41 -12.67
C ARG A 252 -10.37 -7.25 -13.50
N PRO A 253 -9.52 -6.53 -14.25
CA PRO A 253 -10.00 -5.60 -15.23
C PRO A 253 -10.69 -6.46 -16.29
N ASP A 254 -11.74 -5.95 -16.92
CA ASP A 254 -12.15 -6.53 -18.19
C ASP A 254 -11.02 -6.24 -19.18
N TYR A 255 -9.97 -7.07 -19.20
CA TYR A 255 -9.12 -7.28 -20.36
C TYR A 255 -9.88 -8.12 -21.40
N ARG A 256 -11.19 -7.90 -21.50
CA ARG A 256 -11.97 -8.34 -22.65
C ARG A 256 -11.60 -7.37 -23.74
N THR A 257 -10.63 -7.80 -24.54
CA THR A 257 -10.55 -7.53 -25.97
C THR A 257 -11.91 -7.09 -26.52
N GLU A 258 -12.02 -5.82 -26.87
CA GLU A 258 -12.54 -5.44 -28.18
C GLU A 258 -11.35 -5.04 -29.05
#